data_AF-A0A7S0RRG9-F1
#
_entry.id   AF-A0A7S0RRG9-F1
#
_cell.length_a   1.000
_cell.length_b   1.000
_cell.length_c   1.000
_cell.angle_alpha   90.00
_cell.angle_beta   90.00
_cell.angle_gamma   90.00
#
_symmetry.space_group_name_H-M   'P 1'
#
loop_
_entity.id
_entity.type
_entity.pdbx_description
1 polymer ?
#
loop_
_entity_poly.entity_id
_entity_poly.type
_entity_poly.pdbx_seq_one_letter_code
_entity_poly.pdbx_strand_id
1 'polypeptide(L)'
;STTTTTTTTPAYPSWAAPTAVAGLGVGLLSIYWVLAARPEFGGLDARWDFFAQTMATNRVSYAFVVDACLYGVWQAALVGAAPGATAFHKYVPFFGLAAHLLQAPREGAQQAADGGKQA
;
A
#
# COMPACT_ATOMS: atom_id res chain seq x y z
N SER A 1 -17.17 -32.93 -26.63
CA SER A 1 -17.48 -32.32 -25.33
C SER A 1 -16.43 -31.27 -25.04
N THR A 2 -16.77 -29.99 -25.22
CA THR A 2 -15.83 -28.87 -25.06
C THR A 2 -16.01 -28.32 -23.66
N THR A 3 -15.02 -28.54 -22.80
CA THR A 3 -15.02 -28.05 -21.41
C THR A 3 -14.65 -26.57 -21.42
N THR A 4 -15.64 -25.68 -21.43
CA THR A 4 -15.43 -24.23 -21.30
C THR A 4 -14.96 -23.94 -19.88
N THR A 5 -13.67 -23.64 -19.73
CA THR A 5 -13.08 -23.22 -18.46
C THR A 5 -13.40 -21.74 -18.26
N THR A 6 -14.43 -21.42 -17.49
CA THR A 6 -14.72 -20.02 -17.12
C THR A 6 -13.68 -19.53 -16.12
N THR A 7 -12.67 -18.83 -16.62
CA THR A 7 -11.67 -18.12 -15.82
C THR A 7 -12.39 -17.07 -14.99
N THR A 8 -12.66 -17.36 -13.72
CA THR A 8 -13.30 -16.41 -12.82
C THR A 8 -12.23 -15.40 -12.39
N THR A 9 -12.23 -14.21 -13.00
CA THR A 9 -11.40 -13.08 -12.54
C THR A 9 -11.65 -12.88 -11.05
N PRO A 10 -10.63 -12.90 -10.18
CA PRO A 10 -10.85 -12.70 -8.75
C PRO A 10 -11.40 -11.29 -8.53
N ALA A 11 -12.69 -11.21 -8.21
CA ALA A 11 -13.34 -9.98 -7.82
C ALA A 11 -12.72 -9.51 -6.50
N TYR A 12 -12.13 -8.32 -6.50
CA TYR A 12 -11.56 -7.75 -5.28
C TYR A 12 -12.67 -7.52 -4.24
N PRO A 13 -12.41 -7.77 -2.95
CA PRO A 13 -13.38 -7.51 -1.91
C PRO A 13 -13.79 -6.03 -1.88
N SER A 14 -15.05 -5.73 -1.58
CA SER A 14 -15.56 -4.35 -1.54
C SER A 14 -14.82 -3.42 -0.56
N TRP A 15 -14.13 -3.98 0.44
CA TRP A 15 -13.31 -3.23 1.40
C TRP A 15 -11.92 -2.84 0.88
N ALA A 16 -11.48 -3.40 -0.25
CA ALA A 16 -10.14 -3.16 -0.79
C ALA A 16 -9.89 -1.70 -1.18
N ALA A 17 -10.83 -1.09 -1.91
CA ALA A 17 -10.73 0.31 -2.32
C ALA A 17 -10.76 1.30 -1.14
N PRO A 18 -11.71 1.23 -0.18
CA PRO A 18 -11.74 2.18 0.94
C PRO A 18 -10.52 2.05 1.86
N THR A 19 -9.99 0.85 2.09
CA THR A 19 -8.77 0.66 2.89
C THR A 19 -7.53 1.26 2.22
N ALA A 20 -7.41 1.12 0.89
CA ALA A 20 -6.34 1.76 0.13
C ALA A 20 -6.38 3.30 0.22
N VAL A 21 -7.57 3.89 0.11
CA VAL A 21 -7.77 5.35 0.21
C VAL A 21 -7.46 5.85 1.63
N ALA A 22 -7.99 5.18 2.65
CA ALA A 22 -7.74 5.54 4.04
C ALA A 22 -6.25 5.46 4.38
N GLY A 23 -5.57 4.38 3.96
CA GLY A 23 -4.13 4.24 4.09
C GLY A 23 -3.41 5.41 3.43
N LEU A 24 -3.60 5.60 2.11
CA LEU A 24 -2.92 6.65 1.37
C LEU A 24 -3.12 8.04 1.99
N GLY A 25 -4.33 8.35 2.48
CA GLY A 25 -4.63 9.58 3.21
C GLY A 25 -3.83 9.73 4.51
N VAL A 26 -3.78 8.69 5.34
CA VAL A 26 -3.00 8.69 6.59
C VAL A 26 -1.50 8.85 6.31
N GLY A 27 -0.97 8.18 5.28
CA GLY A 27 0.44 8.29 4.89
C GLY A 27 0.80 9.69 4.41
N LEU A 28 -0.02 10.29 3.56
CA LEU A 28 0.17 11.67 3.11
C LEU A 28 0.06 12.67 4.27
N LEU A 29 -0.90 12.46 5.19
CA LEU A 29 -1.04 13.28 6.39
C LEU A 29 0.20 13.18 7.28
N SER A 30 0.80 11.98 7.42
CA SER A 30 2.03 11.78 8.18
C SER A 30 3.23 12.52 7.55
N ILE A 31 3.39 12.44 6.23
CA ILE A 31 4.44 13.18 5.50
C ILE A 31 4.22 14.68 5.63
N TYR A 32 2.98 15.15 5.44
CA TYR A 32 2.62 16.54 5.64
C TYR A 32 2.95 17.00 7.06
N TRP A 33 2.66 16.19 8.07
CA TRP A 33 2.99 16.50 9.45
C TRP A 33 4.52 16.60 9.63
N VAL A 34 5.31 15.66 9.12
CA VAL A 34 6.79 15.74 9.21
C VAL A 34 7.36 16.99 8.53
N LEU A 35 6.76 17.48 7.45
CA LEU A 35 7.26 18.63 6.69
C LEU A 35 6.70 19.98 7.17
N ALA A 36 5.43 20.01 7.58
CA ALA A 36 4.67 21.22 7.89
C ALA A 36 4.30 21.36 9.37
N ALA A 37 4.63 20.38 10.23
CA ALA A 37 4.43 20.53 11.67
C ALA A 37 5.18 21.75 12.20
N ARG A 38 4.54 22.36 13.19
CA ARG A 38 4.84 23.69 13.73
C ARG A 38 6.35 23.86 13.98
N PRO A 39 6.94 25.02 13.61
CA PRO A 39 8.36 25.30 13.84
C PRO A 39 8.74 25.26 15.34
N GLU A 40 7.75 25.30 16.23
CA GLU A 40 7.84 25.14 17.68
C GLU A 40 8.48 23.81 18.11
N PHE A 41 8.36 22.76 17.29
CA PHE A 41 8.88 21.42 17.60
C PHE A 41 10.30 21.18 17.09
N GLY A 42 11.03 22.26 16.76
CA GLY A 42 12.39 22.18 16.24
C GLY A 42 12.46 21.80 14.75
N GLY A 43 13.67 21.94 14.19
CA GLY A 43 13.98 21.59 12.80
C GLY A 43 13.99 20.08 12.55
N LEU A 44 14.31 19.69 11.31
CA LEU A 44 14.43 18.28 10.93
C LEU A 44 15.51 17.54 11.73
N ASP A 45 16.58 18.25 12.10
CA ASP A 45 17.65 17.79 12.98
C ASP A 45 17.12 17.42 14.38
N ALA A 46 16.41 18.34 15.04
CA ALA A 46 15.82 18.09 16.36
C ALA A 46 14.80 16.95 16.33
N ARG A 47 14.02 16.84 15.24
CA ARG A 47 13.05 15.74 15.03
C ARG A 47 13.75 14.40 14.85
N TRP A 48 14.87 14.36 14.13
CA TRP A 48 15.68 13.16 13.96
C TRP A 48 16.30 12.71 15.27
N ASP A 49 16.87 13.63 16.05
CA ASP A 49 17.45 13.32 17.36
C ASP A 49 16.40 12.78 18.33
N PHE A 50 15.22 13.42 18.39
CA PHE A 50 14.09 12.93 19.17
C PHE A 50 13.65 11.52 18.73
N PHE A 51 13.59 11.27 17.42
CA PHE A 51 13.26 9.97 16.87
C PHE A 51 14.30 8.91 17.28
N ALA A 52 15.59 9.19 17.11
CA ALA A 52 16.67 8.28 17.48
C ALA A 52 16.66 7.97 19.00
N GLN A 53 16.46 8.99 19.83
CA GLN A 53 16.33 8.82 21.28
C GLN A 53 15.10 7.99 21.64
N THR A 54 13.97 8.21 20.97
CA THR A 54 12.74 7.43 21.15
C THR A 54 12.96 5.97 20.76
N MET A 55 13.65 5.70 19.66
CA MET A 55 13.99 4.32 19.25
C MET A 55 14.90 3.61 20.24
N ALA A 56 15.84 4.33 20.87
CA ALA A 56 16.74 3.76 21.87
C ALA A 56 16.08 3.50 23.23
N THR A 57 15.12 4.35 23.62
CA THR A 57 14.51 4.33 24.96
C THR A 57 13.19 3.58 25.03
N ASN A 58 12.42 3.57 23.95
CA ASN A 58 11.10 2.96 23.90
C ASN A 58 11.08 1.72 22.99
N ARG A 59 11.07 0.55 23.64
CA ARG A 59 11.03 -0.75 22.96
C ARG A 59 9.76 -0.95 22.12
N VAL A 60 8.63 -0.36 22.50
CA VAL A 60 7.37 -0.46 21.74
C VAL A 60 7.48 0.32 20.44
N SER A 61 8.00 1.55 20.52
CA SER A 61 8.23 2.38 19.33
C SER A 61 9.24 1.73 18.39
N TYR A 62 10.32 1.17 18.93
CA TYR A 62 11.28 0.40 18.14
C TYR A 62 10.65 -0.82 17.46
N ALA A 63 9.89 -1.64 18.21
CA ALA A 63 9.22 -2.82 17.66
C ALA A 63 8.22 -2.45 16.55
N PHE A 64 7.50 -1.34 16.70
CA PHE A 64 6.59 -0.84 15.68
C PHE A 64 7.34 -0.44 14.38
N VAL A 65 8.49 0.22 14.50
CA VAL A 65 9.31 0.58 13.32
C VAL A 65 9.87 -0.67 12.63
N VAL A 66 10.35 -1.64 13.42
CA VAL A 66 10.82 -2.92 12.87
C VAL A 66 9.68 -3.66 12.16
N ASP A 67 8.48 -3.68 12.74
CA ASP A 67 7.29 -4.27 12.13
C ASP A 67 6.90 -3.56 10.82
N ALA A 68 6.96 -2.22 10.77
CA ALA A 68 6.73 -1.45 9.55
C ALA A 68 7.77 -1.75 8.46
N CYS A 69 9.05 -1.92 8.83
CA CYS A 69 10.10 -2.34 7.90
C CYS A 69 9.82 -3.75 7.36
N LEU A 70 9.45 -4.68 8.24
CA LEU A 70 9.14 -6.06 7.90
C LEU A 70 7.91 -6.13 6.99
N TYR A 71 6.88 -5.35 7.27
CA TYR A 71 5.72 -5.13 6.40
C TYR A 71 6.16 -4.71 4.99
N GLY A 72 7.10 -3.76 4.87
CA GLY A 72 7.57 -3.31 3.55
C GLY A 72 8.24 -4.42 2.74
N VAL A 73 9.05 -5.26 3.40
CA VAL A 73 9.70 -6.42 2.76
C VAL A 73 8.66 -7.46 2.31
N TRP A 74 7.72 -7.82 3.19
CA TRP A 74 6.68 -8.79 2.86
C TRP A 74 5.68 -8.26 1.83
N GLN A 75 5.34 -6.97 1.88
CA GLN A 75 4.48 -6.33 0.90
C GLN A 75 5.12 -6.38 -0.49
N ALA A 76 6.42 -6.12 -0.61
CA ALA A 76 7.15 -6.26 -1.87
C ALA A 76 7.15 -7.72 -2.37
N ALA A 77 7.34 -8.69 -1.48
CA ALA A 77 7.32 -10.10 -1.86
C ALA A 77 5.92 -10.57 -2.33
N LEU A 78 4.87 -10.22 -1.59
CA LEU A 78 3.50 -10.68 -1.83
C LEU A 78 2.83 -9.94 -3.00
N VAL A 79 2.93 -8.61 -3.05
CA VAL A 79 2.38 -7.84 -4.18
C VAL A 79 3.16 -8.11 -5.45
N GLY A 80 4.47 -8.33 -5.37
CA GLY A 80 5.28 -8.72 -6.53
C GLY A 80 4.92 -10.10 -7.12
N ALA A 81 4.21 -10.94 -6.38
CA ALA A 81 3.70 -12.23 -6.86
C ALA A 81 2.26 -12.15 -7.40
N ALA A 82 1.59 -11.00 -7.28
CA ALA A 82 0.21 -10.82 -7.74
C ALA A 82 0.16 -10.60 -9.27
N PRO A 83 -0.84 -11.18 -9.97
CA PRO A 83 -1.07 -10.89 -11.39
C PRO A 83 -1.30 -9.39 -11.63
N GLY A 84 -0.67 -8.81 -12.65
CA GLY A 84 -0.81 -7.38 -12.98
C GLY A 84 0.04 -6.41 -12.13
N ALA A 85 0.84 -6.91 -11.18
CA ALA A 85 1.69 -6.06 -10.36
C ALA A 85 2.90 -5.50 -11.13
N THR A 86 2.87 -4.19 -11.42
CA THR A 86 4.04 -3.44 -11.91
C THR A 86 5.13 -3.27 -10.83
N ALA A 87 6.36 -2.96 -11.25
CA ALA A 87 7.50 -2.72 -10.34
C ALA A 87 7.24 -1.62 -9.29
N PHE A 88 6.41 -0.62 -9.63
CA PHE A 88 6.00 0.44 -8.69
C PHE A 88 5.19 -0.11 -7.52
N HIS A 89 4.32 -1.10 -7.76
CA HIS A 89 3.54 -1.75 -6.71
C HIS A 89 4.42 -2.56 -5.72
N LYS A 90 5.62 -2.93 -6.16
CA LYS A 90 6.55 -3.78 -5.41
C LYS A 90 7.50 -3.00 -4.50
N TYR A 91 8.08 -1.90 -4.97
CA TYR A 91 9.19 -1.25 -4.28
C TYR A 91 8.82 0.00 -3.49
N VAL A 92 7.58 0.48 -3.62
CA VAL A 92 7.06 1.55 -2.77
C VAL A 92 6.09 0.91 -1.77
N PRO A 93 6.57 0.46 -0.60
CA PRO A 93 5.69 -0.11 0.41
C PRO A 93 4.60 0.89 0.78
N PHE A 94 3.40 0.38 1.07
CA PHE A 94 2.18 1.15 1.30
C PHE A 94 1.56 1.82 0.05
N PHE A 95 2.29 2.68 -0.65
CA PHE A 95 1.75 3.39 -1.83
C PHE A 95 1.58 2.47 -3.04
N GLY A 96 2.47 1.51 -3.21
CA GLY A 96 2.39 0.48 -4.24
C GLY A 96 1.22 -0.48 -4.00
N LEU A 97 0.96 -0.85 -2.74
CA LEU A 97 -0.24 -1.62 -2.41
C LEU A 97 -1.52 -0.82 -2.68
N ALA A 98 -1.56 0.45 -2.28
CA ALA A 98 -2.71 1.32 -2.50
C ALA A 98 -3.00 1.52 -4.00
N ALA A 99 -1.96 1.77 -4.82
CA ALA A 99 -2.11 1.90 -6.26
C ALA A 99 -2.61 0.60 -6.91
N HIS A 100 -2.10 -0.57 -6.48
CA HIS A 100 -2.55 -1.87 -7.00
C HIS A 100 -4.03 -2.11 -6.69
N LEU A 101 -4.46 -1.87 -5.45
CA LEU A 101 -5.85 -2.03 -5.03
C LEU A 101 -6.82 -1.03 -5.71
N LEU A 102 -6.32 0.11 -6.21
CA LEU A 102 -7.12 1.08 -6.97
C LEU A 102 -7.22 0.75 -8.46
N GLN A 103 -6.28 -0.01 -9.02
CA GLN A 103 -6.26 -0.43 -10.43
C GLN A 103 -7.04 -1.74 -10.64
N ALA A 104 -6.90 -2.65 -9.69
CA ALA A 104 -7.59 -3.92 -9.58
C ALA A 104 -9.11 -3.92 -9.91
N PRO A 105 -9.94 -3.00 -9.36
CA PRO A 105 -11.38 -2.93 -9.70
C PRO A 105 -11.66 -2.55 -11.15
N ARG A 106 -10.74 -1.82 -11.80
CA ARG A 106 -10.89 -1.35 -13.19
C ARG A 106 -10.57 -2.45 -14.19
N GLU A 107 -9.55 -3.26 -13.91
CA GLU A 107 -9.16 -4.39 -14.76
C GLU A 107 -10.27 -5.45 -14.85
N GLY A 108 -10.92 -5.76 -13.72
CA GLY A 108 -12.06 -6.68 -13.69
C GLY A 108 -13.28 -6.17 -14.45
N ALA A 109 -13.57 -4.87 -14.38
CA ALA A 109 -14.65 -4.25 -15.15
C ALA A 109 -14.36 -4.25 -16.66
N GLN A 110 -13.10 -4.07 -17.06
CA GLN A 110 -12.70 -4.04 -18.47
C GLN A 110 -12.71 -5.43 -19.11
N GLN A 111 -12.32 -6.48 -18.36
CA GLN A 111 -12.43 -7.87 -18.80
C GLN A 111 -13.89 -8.34 -18.96
N ALA A 112 -14.80 -7.92 -18.07
CA ALA A 112 -16.22 -8.22 -18.19
C ALA A 112 -16.87 -7.55 -19.42
N ALA A 113 -16.45 -6.31 -19.74
CA ALA A 113 -16.95 -5.59 -20.92
C ALA A 113 -16.44 -6.17 -22.25
N ASP A 114 -15.22 -6.72 -22.29
CA ASP A 114 -14.65 -7.31 -23.50
C ASP A 114 -15.17 -8.73 -23.77
N GLY A 115 -15.41 -9.52 -22.71
CA GLY A 115 -16.06 -10.83 -22.82
C GLY A 115 -17.50 -10.77 -23.35
N GLY A 116 -18.23 -9.69 -23.06
CA GLY A 116 -19.58 -9.46 -23.59
C GLY A 116 -19.62 -9.06 -25.08
N LYS A 117 -18.50 -8.63 -25.66
CA LYS A 117 -18.40 -8.30 -27.09
C LYS A 117 -18.03 -9.52 -27.96
N GLN A 118 -17.60 -10.62 -27.34
CA GLN A 118 -17.19 -11.84 -28.02
C GLN A 118 -18.22 -12.98 -27.91
N ALA A 119 -19.42 -12.70 -27.36
CA ALA A 119 -20.53 -13.63 -27.20
C ALA A 119 -21.68 -13.35 -28.18
#